data_AF-W2C148-F1
#
_entry.id   AF-W2C148-F1
#
_cell.length_a   1.000
_cell.length_b   1.000
_cell.length_c   1.000
_cell.angle_alpha   90.00
_cell.angle_beta   90.00
_cell.angle_gamma   90.00
#
_symmetry.space_group_name_H-M   'P 1'
#
loop_
_entity.id
_entity.type
_entity.pdbx_description
1 polymer ?
#
loop_
_entity_poly.entity_id
_entity_poly.type
_entity_poly.pdbx_seq_one_letter_code
_entity_poly.pdbx_strand_id
1 'polypeptide(L)'
;MIELFIYLAVLTVVGGILLFKGRDFFKPMVSLTCFITTFNFVVEELGTKDSDLIIAGLSGLVVAMLTGFVIKCGVFLLGAAAGIIMVLMARPFVPKEYEQFRYAAYGIIIVVVIILFIKSVDLLVTLSTAANGGVLFAMPSLYMITNYKGLMSEVGKTPWITMRNINQRIFYDMIKDKPMLVTGVVLAVITSGIIVQIKTNRKHIYG
;
A
#
# COMPACT_ATOMS: atom_id res chain seq x y z
N MET A 1 23.75 17.98 0.50
CA MET A 1 23.51 18.15 1.95
C MET A 1 22.07 18.56 2.21
N ILE A 2 21.65 19.77 1.84
CA ILE A 2 20.26 20.24 2.00
C ILE A 2 19.27 19.32 1.28
N GLU A 3 19.55 18.93 0.03
CA GLU A 3 18.70 18.02 -0.76
C GLU A 3 18.41 16.67 -0.07
N LEU A 4 19.39 16.15 0.68
CA LEU A 4 19.26 14.88 1.39
C LEU A 4 18.36 15.03 2.63
N PHE A 5 18.52 16.11 3.38
CA PHE A 5 17.63 16.45 4.48
C PHE A 5 16.21 16.75 4.00
N ILE A 6 16.07 17.46 2.87
CA ILE A 6 14.77 17.68 2.23
C ILE A 6 14.16 16.35 1.81
N TYR A 7 14.91 15.45 1.19
CA TYR A 7 14.40 14.13 0.78
C TYR A 7 13.89 13.31 1.97
N LEU A 8 14.69 13.23 3.04
CA LEU A 8 14.30 12.52 4.26
C LEU A 8 13.10 13.18 4.95
N ALA A 9 13.05 14.52 5.00
CA ALA A 9 11.94 15.28 5.55
C ALA A 9 10.65 15.07 4.73
N VAL A 10 10.75 15.03 3.41
CA VAL A 10 9.61 14.73 2.54
C VAL A 10 9.13 13.31 2.78
N LEU A 11 10.03 12.32 2.91
CA LEU A 11 9.65 10.94 3.22
C LEU A 11 8.94 10.82 4.58
N THR A 12 9.43 11.48 5.63
CA THR A 12 8.75 11.48 6.93
C THR A 12 7.43 12.23 6.90
N VAL A 13 7.34 13.37 6.21
CA VAL A 13 6.07 14.10 6.09
C VAL A 13 5.04 13.29 5.32
N VAL A 14 5.41 12.70 4.18
CA VAL A 14 4.54 11.82 3.39
C VAL A 14 4.15 10.58 4.19
N GLY A 15 5.11 9.95 4.88
CA GLY A 15 4.87 8.81 5.77
C GLY A 15 3.89 9.15 6.89
N GLY A 16 4.03 10.31 7.53
CA GLY A 16 3.13 10.81 8.56
C GLY A 16 1.71 11.10 8.03
N ILE A 17 1.59 11.72 6.86
CA ILE A 17 0.29 11.96 6.22
C ILE A 17 -0.40 10.63 5.91
N LEU A 18 0.32 9.66 5.35
CA LEU A 18 -0.21 8.32 5.10
C LEU A 18 -0.58 7.59 6.39
N LEU A 19 0.20 7.77 7.46
CA LEU A 19 -0.03 7.12 8.75
C LEU A 19 -1.23 7.68 9.50
N PHE A 20 -1.59 8.97 9.35
CA PHE A 20 -2.72 9.57 10.06
C PHE A 20 -3.97 9.82 9.19
N LYS A 21 -3.79 10.07 7.89
CA LYS A 21 -4.87 10.39 6.93
C LYS A 21 -4.87 9.50 5.69
N GLY A 22 -4.09 8.42 5.68
CA GLY A 22 -3.92 7.58 4.49
C GLY A 22 -5.22 7.07 3.88
N ARG A 23 -6.24 6.75 4.70
CA ARG A 23 -7.56 6.32 4.21
C ARG A 23 -8.24 7.39 3.33
N ASP A 24 -8.22 8.65 3.76
CA ASP A 24 -8.88 9.75 3.04
C ASP A 24 -8.17 10.03 1.71
N PHE A 25 -6.84 9.86 1.70
CA PHE A 25 -6.04 10.03 0.49
C PHE A 25 -6.02 8.79 -0.42
N PHE A 26 -6.40 7.61 0.08
CA PHE A 26 -6.32 6.37 -0.69
C PHE A 26 -7.22 6.42 -1.94
N LYS A 27 -8.49 6.78 -1.77
CA LYS A 27 -9.44 6.87 -2.89
C LYS A 27 -9.02 7.90 -3.97
N PRO A 28 -8.67 9.15 -3.63
CA PRO A 28 -8.22 10.11 -4.65
C PRO A 28 -6.87 9.69 -5.27
N MET A 29 -5.97 9.07 -4.52
CA MET A 29 -4.69 8.61 -5.06
C MET A 29 -4.88 7.47 -6.07
N VAL A 30 -5.68 6.44 -5.74
CA VAL A 30 -6.04 5.38 -6.70
C VAL A 30 -6.75 5.96 -7.92
N SER A 31 -7.61 6.96 -7.72
CA SER A 31 -8.28 7.65 -8.82
C SER A 31 -7.34 8.39 -9.75
N LEU A 32 -6.34 9.05 -9.19
CA LEU A 32 -5.34 9.74 -9.96
C LEU A 32 -4.42 8.76 -10.70
N THR A 33 -4.05 7.64 -10.06
CA THR A 33 -3.29 6.58 -10.73
C THR A 33 -4.09 5.96 -11.87
N CYS A 34 -5.36 5.59 -11.66
CA CYS A 34 -6.22 5.06 -12.72
C CYS A 34 -6.37 6.05 -13.88
N PHE A 35 -6.57 7.34 -13.58
CA PHE A 35 -6.61 8.39 -14.60
C PHE A 35 -5.31 8.41 -15.42
N ILE A 36 -4.16 8.52 -14.76
CA ILE A 36 -2.86 8.62 -15.42
C ILE A 36 -2.56 7.36 -16.24
N THR A 37 -2.82 6.17 -15.71
CA THR A 37 -2.56 4.92 -16.43
C THR A 37 -3.43 4.80 -17.67
N THR A 38 -4.73 5.06 -17.55
CA THR A 38 -5.65 5.03 -18.70
C THR A 38 -5.31 6.11 -19.72
N PHE A 39 -4.99 7.33 -19.26
CA PHE A 39 -4.57 8.42 -20.13
C PHE A 39 -3.33 8.03 -20.94
N ASN A 40 -2.28 7.52 -20.29
CA ASN A 40 -1.06 7.09 -20.99
C ASN A 40 -1.33 5.95 -21.97
N PHE A 41 -2.12 4.94 -21.57
CA PHE A 41 -2.48 3.83 -22.44
C PHE A 41 -3.21 4.29 -23.71
N VAL A 42 -4.19 5.19 -23.56
CA VAL A 42 -4.96 5.72 -24.69
C VAL A 42 -4.12 6.63 -25.58
N VAL A 43 -3.22 7.44 -25.00
CA VAL A 43 -2.25 8.25 -25.76
C VAL A 43 -1.25 7.38 -26.52
N GLU A 44 -0.82 6.26 -25.94
CA GLU A 44 0.06 5.29 -26.60
C GLU A 44 -0.63 4.63 -27.80
N GLU A 45 -1.92 4.32 -27.69
CA GLU A 45 -2.69 3.66 -28.75
C GLU A 45 -3.16 4.62 -29.87
N LEU A 46 -3.62 5.83 -29.51
CA LEU A 46 -4.22 6.79 -30.46
C LEU A 46 -3.24 7.85 -30.97
N GLY A 47 -2.18 8.14 -30.21
CA GLY A 47 -1.21 9.20 -30.50
C GLY A 47 -1.50 10.52 -29.76
N THR A 48 -0.79 11.58 -30.17
CA THR A 48 -0.71 12.86 -29.42
C THR A 48 -1.43 14.03 -30.09
N LYS A 49 -2.39 13.79 -30.99
CA LYS A 49 -3.17 14.89 -31.58
C LYS A 49 -4.14 15.47 -30.55
N ASP A 50 -4.51 16.74 -30.71
CA ASP A 50 -5.40 17.44 -29.76
C ASP A 50 -6.74 16.73 -29.56
N SER A 51 -7.32 16.14 -30.62
CA SER A 51 -8.54 15.33 -30.52
C SER A 51 -8.36 14.08 -29.66
N ASP A 52 -7.21 13.44 -29.79
CA ASP A 52 -6.90 12.14 -29.17
C ASP A 52 -6.55 12.34 -27.70
N LEU A 53 -5.93 13.47 -27.36
CA LEU A 53 -5.71 13.92 -25.98
C LEU A 53 -7.02 14.20 -25.23
N ILE A 54 -8.03 14.77 -25.91
CA ILE A 54 -9.36 14.98 -25.31
C ILE A 54 -10.05 13.63 -25.03
N ILE A 55 -9.96 12.67 -25.96
CA ILE A 55 -10.49 11.32 -25.80
C ILE A 55 -9.76 10.58 -24.66
N ALA A 56 -8.43 10.69 -24.57
CA ALA A 56 -7.63 10.15 -23.48
C ALA A 56 -8.01 10.78 -22.12
N GLY A 57 -8.25 12.09 -22.07
CA GLY A 57 -8.70 12.78 -20.87
C GLY A 57 -10.09 12.33 -20.42
N LEU A 58 -11.05 12.23 -21.34
CA LEU A 58 -12.41 11.77 -21.04
C LEU A 58 -12.44 10.31 -20.59
N SER A 59 -11.72 9.42 -21.28
CA SER A 59 -11.63 8.00 -20.90
C SER A 59 -10.96 7.82 -19.55
N GLY A 60 -9.86 8.53 -19.27
CA GLY A 60 -9.23 8.55 -17.96
C GLY A 60 -10.18 9.03 -16.85
N LEU A 61 -10.99 10.06 -17.13
CA LEU A 61 -11.96 10.59 -16.18
C LEU A 61 -13.09 9.60 -15.87
N VAL A 62 -13.61 8.89 -16.87
CA VAL A 62 -14.61 7.83 -16.68
C VAL A 62 -14.04 6.71 -15.79
N VAL A 63 -12.81 6.25 -16.03
CA VAL A 63 -12.17 5.21 -15.21
C VAL A 63 -11.92 5.72 -13.78
N ALA A 64 -11.51 6.98 -13.62
CA ALA A 64 -11.34 7.63 -12.32
C ALA A 64 -12.66 7.67 -11.51
N MET A 65 -13.80 7.90 -12.16
CA MET A 65 -15.11 7.82 -11.50
C MET A 65 -15.48 6.40 -11.07
N LEU A 66 -15.02 5.39 -11.82
CA LEU A 66 -15.22 3.97 -11.52
C LEU A 66 -14.27 3.40 -10.46
N THR A 67 -13.41 4.22 -9.84
CA THR A 67 -12.42 3.77 -8.85
C THR A 67 -13.01 3.03 -7.65
N GLY A 68 -14.22 3.37 -7.22
CA GLY A 68 -14.93 2.61 -6.19
C GLY A 68 -15.17 1.15 -6.59
N PHE A 69 -15.40 0.89 -7.88
CA PHE A 69 -15.53 -0.46 -8.43
C PHE A 69 -14.16 -1.13 -8.57
N VAL A 70 -13.15 -0.40 -9.08
CA VAL A 70 -11.77 -0.91 -9.21
C VAL A 70 -11.21 -1.38 -7.86
N ILE A 71 -11.41 -0.61 -6.79
CA ILE A 71 -10.97 -0.98 -5.44
C ILE A 71 -11.68 -2.26 -4.98
N LYS A 72 -13.00 -2.36 -5.17
CA LYS A 72 -13.76 -3.57 -4.81
C LYS A 72 -13.33 -4.80 -5.62
N CYS A 73 -13.06 -4.65 -6.91
CA CYS A 73 -12.53 -5.72 -7.75
C CYS A 73 -11.14 -6.17 -7.30
N GLY A 74 -10.24 -5.24 -6.97
CA GLY A 74 -8.92 -5.58 -6.43
C GLY A 74 -9.03 -6.36 -5.11
N VAL A 75 -9.89 -5.93 -4.20
CA VAL A 75 -10.12 -6.64 -2.92
C VAL A 75 -10.82 -7.99 -3.13
N PHE A 76 -11.72 -8.11 -4.11
CA PHE A 76 -12.32 -9.38 -4.50
C PHE A 76 -11.26 -10.37 -4.97
N LEU A 77 -10.35 -9.96 -5.86
CA LEU A 77 -9.27 -10.82 -6.36
C LEU A 77 -8.32 -11.25 -5.24
N LEU A 78 -7.97 -10.34 -4.33
CA LEU A 78 -7.16 -10.66 -3.14
C LEU A 78 -7.88 -11.65 -2.21
N GLY A 79 -9.17 -11.44 -1.97
CA GLY A 79 -9.99 -12.35 -1.17
C GLY A 79 -10.11 -13.74 -1.80
N ALA A 80 -10.25 -13.82 -3.12
CA ALA A 80 -10.27 -15.08 -3.85
C ALA A 80 -8.92 -15.82 -3.74
N ALA A 81 -7.81 -15.10 -3.94
CA ALA A 81 -6.46 -15.67 -3.78
C ALA A 81 -6.22 -16.17 -2.35
N ALA A 82 -6.59 -15.38 -1.34
CA ALA A 82 -6.49 -15.77 0.07
C ALA A 82 -7.37 -17.00 0.39
N GLY A 83 -8.59 -17.05 -0.15
CA GLY A 83 -9.49 -18.21 -0.01
C GLY A 83 -8.88 -19.47 -0.61
N ILE A 84 -8.27 -19.38 -1.80
CA ILE A 84 -7.59 -20.51 -2.44
C ILE A 84 -6.41 -21.00 -1.58
N ILE A 85 -5.59 -20.09 -1.06
CA ILE A 85 -4.45 -20.45 -0.18
C ILE A 85 -4.96 -21.15 1.08
N MET A 86 -6.01 -20.62 1.72
CA MET A 86 -6.61 -21.21 2.91
C MET A 86 -7.15 -22.62 2.63
N VAL A 87 -7.79 -22.82 1.48
CA VAL A 87 -8.24 -24.15 1.02
C VAL A 87 -7.07 -25.10 0.79
N LEU A 88 -5.97 -24.63 0.18
CA LEU A 88 -4.76 -25.44 -0.03
C LEU A 88 -4.11 -25.86 1.29
N MET A 89 -4.10 -24.97 2.29
CA MET A 89 -3.58 -25.26 3.63
C MET A 89 -4.50 -26.18 4.44
N ALA A 90 -5.82 -26.12 4.23
CA ALA A 90 -6.78 -27.00 4.87
C ALA A 90 -6.85 -28.39 4.20
N ARG A 91 -6.43 -28.49 2.93
CA ARG A 91 -6.41 -29.71 2.12
C ARG A 91 -5.85 -30.96 2.81
N PRO A 92 -4.71 -30.92 3.53
CA PRO A 92 -4.16 -32.10 4.21
C PRO A 92 -4.92 -32.53 5.46
N PHE A 93 -5.81 -31.69 6.01
CA PHE A 93 -6.53 -31.96 7.26
C PHE A 93 -7.92 -32.58 7.05
N VAL A 94 -8.38 -32.73 5.79
CA VAL A 94 -9.71 -33.28 5.49
C VAL A 94 -9.64 -34.81 5.34
N PRO A 95 -10.39 -35.59 6.15
CA PRO A 95 -10.46 -37.05 6.03
C PRO A 95 -10.96 -37.47 4.64
N LYS A 96 -10.37 -38.52 4.07
CA LYS A 96 -10.68 -39.02 2.71
C LYS A 96 -12.14 -39.47 2.54
N GLU A 97 -12.84 -39.76 3.63
CA GLU A 97 -14.25 -40.20 3.66
C GLU A 97 -15.25 -39.12 3.24
N TYR A 98 -14.86 -37.83 3.25
CA TYR A 98 -15.71 -36.71 2.86
C TYR A 98 -15.34 -36.06 1.51
N GLU A 99 -14.59 -36.76 0.65
CA GLU A 99 -14.07 -36.19 -0.61
C GLU A 99 -15.17 -35.69 -1.58
N GLN A 100 -16.37 -36.26 -1.56
CA GLN A 100 -17.49 -35.79 -2.39
C GLN A 100 -18.00 -34.39 -1.99
N PHE A 101 -18.01 -34.05 -0.70
CA PHE A 101 -18.46 -32.74 -0.21
C PHE A 101 -17.34 -31.70 -0.13
N ARG A 102 -16.09 -32.15 -0.29
CA ARG A 102 -14.88 -31.33 -0.14
C ARG A 102 -14.83 -30.15 -1.12
N TYR A 103 -15.23 -30.35 -2.38
CA TYR A 103 -15.26 -29.26 -3.36
C TYR A 103 -16.35 -28.23 -3.06
N ALA A 104 -17.53 -28.67 -2.59
CA ALA A 104 -18.61 -27.78 -2.18
C ALA A 104 -18.21 -26.98 -0.92
N ALA A 105 -17.61 -27.63 0.07
CA ALA A 105 -17.11 -26.98 1.28
C ALA A 105 -16.00 -25.95 0.99
N TYR A 106 -15.06 -26.27 0.08
CA TYR A 106 -14.03 -25.32 -0.36
C TYR A 106 -14.61 -24.13 -1.12
N GLY A 107 -15.62 -24.35 -1.96
CA GLY A 107 -16.34 -23.26 -2.63
C GLY A 107 -16.99 -22.31 -1.62
N ILE A 108 -17.66 -22.86 -0.60
CA ILE A 108 -18.28 -22.06 0.48
C ILE A 108 -17.22 -21.26 1.23
N ILE A 109 -16.08 -21.87 1.60
CA ILE A 109 -14.99 -21.16 2.30
C ILE A 109 -14.48 -19.99 1.46
N ILE A 110 -14.23 -20.19 0.16
CA ILE A 110 -13.77 -19.12 -0.73
C ILE A 110 -14.79 -17.97 -0.78
N VAL A 111 -16.07 -18.29 -0.95
CA VAL A 111 -17.14 -17.27 -0.99
C VAL A 111 -17.23 -16.50 0.33
N VAL A 112 -17.18 -17.19 1.48
CA VAL A 112 -17.21 -16.55 2.80
C VAL A 112 -16.00 -15.63 2.99
N VAL A 113 -14.81 -16.08 2.60
CA VAL A 113 -13.58 -15.26 2.66
C VAL A 113 -13.70 -14.03 1.77
N ILE A 114 -14.21 -14.17 0.54
CA ILE A 114 -14.45 -13.04 -0.35
C ILE A 114 -15.42 -12.03 0.27
N ILE A 115 -16.54 -12.47 0.84
CA ILE A 115 -17.52 -11.58 1.48
C ILE A 115 -16.89 -10.85 2.67
N LEU A 116 -16.11 -11.56 3.49
CA LEU A 116 -15.38 -10.96 4.61
C LEU A 116 -14.40 -9.88 4.14
N PHE A 117 -13.66 -10.15 3.05
CA PHE A 117 -12.73 -9.18 2.47
C PHE A 117 -13.45 -7.95 1.89
N ILE A 118 -14.56 -8.14 1.17
CA ILE A 118 -15.37 -7.03 0.64
C ILE A 118 -15.94 -6.18 1.78
N LYS A 119 -16.41 -6.81 2.87
CA LYS A 119 -16.92 -6.08 4.04
C LYS A 119 -15.80 -5.37 4.81
N SER A 120 -14.57 -5.88 4.71
CA SER A 120 -13.39 -5.34 5.42
C SER A 120 -12.51 -4.44 4.55
N VAL A 121 -12.98 -4.01 3.37
CA VAL A 121 -12.21 -3.14 2.44
C VAL A 121 -11.65 -1.92 3.17
N ASP A 122 -12.48 -1.23 3.96
CA ASP A 122 -12.06 -0.04 4.70
C ASP A 122 -10.96 -0.33 5.74
N LEU A 123 -11.06 -1.49 6.39
CA LEU A 123 -10.09 -1.96 7.38
C LEU A 123 -8.77 -2.36 6.71
N LEU A 124 -8.83 -3.03 5.56
CA LEU A 124 -7.67 -3.41 4.76
C LEU A 124 -6.94 -2.18 4.21
N VAL A 125 -7.67 -1.18 3.73
CA VAL A 125 -7.10 0.11 3.28
C VAL A 125 -6.45 0.85 4.44
N THR A 126 -7.10 0.90 5.60
CA THR A 126 -6.56 1.49 6.84
C THR A 126 -5.27 0.79 7.26
N LEU A 127 -5.26 -0.55 7.28
CA LEU A 127 -4.10 -1.34 7.65
C LEU A 127 -2.94 -1.13 6.67
N SER A 128 -3.22 -1.18 5.37
CA SER A 128 -2.21 -1.00 4.31
C SER A 128 -1.60 0.40 4.32
N THR A 129 -2.42 1.44 4.46
CA THR A 129 -1.92 2.83 4.50
C THR A 129 -1.16 3.13 5.79
N ALA A 130 -1.60 2.59 6.94
CA ALA A 130 -0.87 2.69 8.20
C ALA A 130 0.46 1.91 8.16
N ALA A 131 0.49 0.74 7.53
CA ALA A 131 1.71 -0.05 7.35
C ALA A 131 2.72 0.70 6.48
N ASN A 132 2.31 1.14 5.29
CA ASN A 132 3.17 1.87 4.36
C ASN A 132 3.63 3.21 4.94
N GLY A 133 2.72 3.99 5.53
CA GLY A 133 3.04 5.24 6.20
C GLY A 133 3.97 5.04 7.39
N GLY A 134 3.76 3.98 8.17
CA GLY A 134 4.59 3.63 9.31
C GLY A 134 6.02 3.26 8.92
N VAL A 135 6.19 2.48 7.86
CA VAL A 135 7.52 2.16 7.31
C VAL A 135 8.20 3.42 6.76
N LEU A 136 7.49 4.24 5.98
CA LEU A 136 8.02 5.47 5.38
C LEU A 136 8.34 6.56 6.42
N PHE A 137 7.67 6.55 7.58
CA PHE A 137 7.97 7.46 8.68
C PHE A 137 9.08 6.92 9.60
N ALA A 138 8.95 5.67 10.04
CA ALA A 138 9.84 5.08 11.04
C ALA A 138 11.25 4.87 10.50
N MET A 139 11.38 4.35 9.27
CA MET A 139 12.69 3.96 8.74
C MET A 139 13.62 5.17 8.54
N PRO A 140 13.22 6.25 7.84
CA PRO A 140 14.07 7.44 7.71
C PRO A 140 14.37 8.12 9.06
N SER A 141 13.41 8.13 9.98
CA SER A 141 13.58 8.69 11.33
C SER A 141 14.61 7.91 12.16
N LEU A 142 14.49 6.58 12.14
CA LEU A 142 15.42 5.68 12.81
C LEU A 142 16.83 5.81 12.24
N TYR A 143 16.93 5.96 10.92
CA TYR A 143 18.21 6.16 10.24
C TYR A 143 18.89 7.46 10.67
N MET A 144 18.13 8.56 10.72
CA MET A 144 18.64 9.86 11.16
C MET A 144 19.15 9.81 12.60
N ILE A 145 18.50 9.05 13.49
CA ILE A 145 18.90 8.94 14.90
C ILE A 145 20.14 8.04 15.05
N THR A 146 20.19 6.92 14.33
CA THR A 146 21.21 5.88 14.56
C THR A 146 22.49 6.05 13.74
N ASN A 147 22.41 6.69 12.57
CA ASN A 147 23.52 6.78 11.61
C ASN A 147 23.81 8.22 11.15
N TYR A 148 23.45 9.23 11.95
CA TYR A 148 23.66 10.66 11.65
C TYR A 148 25.06 11.00 11.14
N LYS A 149 26.10 10.36 11.69
CA LYS A 149 27.51 10.58 11.31
C LYS A 149 27.91 9.93 9.98
N GLY A 150 27.22 8.86 9.55
CA GLY A 150 27.47 8.12 8.31
C GLY A 150 26.78 8.71 7.07
N LEU A 151 25.71 9.48 7.29
CA LEU A 151 24.92 10.17 6.24
C LEU A 151 25.76 11.06 5.31
N MET A 152 26.87 11.64 5.82
CA MET A 152 27.77 12.47 5.02
C MET A 152 28.61 11.66 4.01
N SER A 153 28.87 10.38 4.28
CA SER A 153 29.66 9.51 3.38
C SER A 153 28.86 8.96 2.20
N GLU A 154 27.55 9.21 2.16
CA GLU A 154 26.60 8.53 1.28
C GLU A 154 26.05 9.42 0.15
N VAL A 155 26.49 10.68 0.10
CA VAL A 155 26.17 11.59 -0.99
C VAL A 155 26.93 11.14 -2.23
N GLY A 156 26.22 10.54 -3.18
CA GLY A 156 26.76 10.16 -4.47
C GLY A 156 27.00 11.37 -5.37
N LYS A 157 27.73 11.17 -6.47
CA LYS A 157 28.05 12.24 -7.44
C LYS A 157 26.82 12.80 -8.17
N THR A 158 25.69 12.08 -8.17
CA THR A 158 24.42 12.54 -8.75
C THR A 158 23.24 12.33 -7.78
N PRO A 159 22.17 13.14 -7.88
CA PRO A 159 20.99 13.05 -7.00
C PRO A 159 20.31 11.68 -7.06
N TRP A 160 20.24 11.07 -8.25
CA TRP A 160 19.62 9.77 -8.45
C TRP A 160 20.38 8.62 -7.79
N ILE A 161 21.71 8.60 -7.93
CA ILE A 161 22.56 7.60 -7.28
C ILE A 161 22.50 7.77 -5.74
N THR A 162 22.42 9.02 -5.29
CA THR A 162 22.25 9.37 -3.87
C THR A 162 20.93 8.83 -3.33
N MET A 163 19.80 9.07 -4.00
CA MET A 163 18.49 8.49 -3.61
C MET A 163 18.52 6.96 -3.61
N ARG A 164 19.14 6.32 -4.61
CA ARG A 164 19.23 4.86 -4.69
C ARG A 164 20.02 4.28 -3.51
N ASN A 165 21.20 4.82 -3.24
CA ASN A 165 22.07 4.34 -2.17
C ASN A 165 21.43 4.54 -0.79
N ILE A 166 20.75 5.67 -0.58
CA ILE A 166 20.03 5.98 0.65
C ILE A 166 18.84 5.04 0.84
N ASN A 167 18.02 4.81 -0.19
CA ASN A 167 16.90 3.90 -0.07
C ASN A 167 17.36 2.47 0.19
N GLN A 168 18.45 2.03 -0.43
CA GLN A 168 19.01 0.72 -0.19
C GLN A 168 19.54 0.60 1.26
N ARG A 169 20.23 1.60 1.79
CA ARG A 169 20.67 1.58 3.20
C ARG A 169 19.52 1.66 4.20
N ILE A 170 18.55 2.53 3.95
CA ILE A 170 17.42 2.75 4.86
C ILE A 170 16.49 1.55 4.88
N PHE A 171 16.10 1.04 3.71
CA PHE A 171 15.07 0.01 3.62
C PHE A 171 15.62 -1.41 3.54
N TYR A 172 16.91 -1.60 3.27
CA TYR A 172 17.51 -2.92 3.14
C TYR A 172 18.61 -3.17 4.18
N ASP A 173 19.67 -2.35 4.19
CA ASP A 173 20.82 -2.61 5.07
C ASP A 173 20.46 -2.42 6.55
N MET A 174 19.64 -1.43 6.92
CA MET A 174 19.18 -1.26 8.31
C MET A 174 18.35 -2.44 8.82
N ILE A 175 17.50 -3.03 7.99
CA ILE A 175 16.74 -4.22 8.35
C ILE A 175 17.70 -5.38 8.60
N LYS A 176 18.76 -5.49 7.80
CA LYS A 176 19.76 -6.55 7.90
C LYS A 176 20.68 -6.38 9.12
N ASP A 177 21.09 -5.15 9.41
CA ASP A 177 22.06 -4.84 10.47
C ASP A 177 21.42 -4.82 11.86
N LYS A 178 20.17 -4.33 11.97
CA LYS A 178 19.46 -4.21 13.26
C LYS A 178 17.99 -4.65 13.14
N PRO A 179 17.71 -5.91 12.77
CA PRO A 179 16.37 -6.40 12.47
C PRO A 179 15.41 -6.20 13.65
N MET A 180 15.84 -6.54 14.87
CA MET A 180 14.99 -6.49 16.05
C MET A 180 14.56 -5.07 16.42
N LEU A 181 15.47 -4.10 16.27
CA LEU A 181 15.20 -2.70 16.57
C LEU A 181 14.30 -2.07 15.50
N VAL A 182 14.58 -2.34 14.23
CA VAL A 182 13.77 -1.88 13.10
C VAL A 182 12.35 -2.45 13.18
N THR A 183 12.20 -3.77 13.32
CA THR A 183 10.89 -4.41 13.42
C THR A 183 10.10 -3.90 14.63
N GLY A 184 10.75 -3.72 15.79
CA GLY A 184 10.09 -3.20 16.99
C GLY A 184 9.56 -1.77 16.81
N VAL A 185 10.37 -0.86 16.27
CA VAL A 185 9.95 0.54 16.05
C VAL A 185 8.90 0.63 14.95
N VAL A 186 9.08 -0.08 13.84
CA VAL A 186 8.09 -0.12 12.76
C VAL A 186 6.76 -0.67 13.26
N LEU A 187 6.75 -1.77 14.02
CA LEU A 187 5.51 -2.31 14.58
C LEU A 187 4.83 -1.34 15.55
N ALA A 188 5.58 -0.66 16.42
CA ALA A 188 5.04 0.32 17.35
C ALA A 188 4.42 1.54 16.62
N VAL A 189 5.08 2.03 15.58
CA VAL A 189 4.59 3.13 14.73
C VAL A 189 3.36 2.70 13.94
N ILE A 190 3.34 1.48 13.40
CA ILE A 190 2.17 0.94 12.68
C ILE A 190 0.98 0.77 13.64
N THR A 191 1.16 0.18 14.82
CA THR A 191 0.07 -0.02 15.79
C THR A 191 -0.50 1.31 16.27
N SER A 192 0.36 2.29 16.60
CA SER A 192 -0.10 3.63 16.97
C SER A 192 -0.84 4.32 15.82
N GLY A 193 -0.35 4.21 14.58
CA GLY A 193 -1.03 4.72 13.38
C GLY A 193 -2.42 4.11 13.18
N ILE A 194 -2.54 2.79 13.29
CA ILE A 194 -3.83 2.07 13.18
C ILE A 194 -4.81 2.56 14.25
N ILE A 195 -4.38 2.66 15.51
CA ILE A 195 -5.23 3.12 16.62
C ILE A 195 -5.75 4.54 16.34
N VAL A 196 -4.88 5.45 15.89
CA VAL A 196 -5.25 6.84 15.60
C VAL A 196 -6.19 6.92 14.39
N GLN A 197 -5.96 6.17 13.31
CA GLN A 197 -6.84 6.16 12.15
C GLN A 197 -8.24 5.60 12.52
N ILE A 198 -8.31 4.53 13.32
CA ILE A 198 -9.58 3.97 13.78
C ILE A 198 -10.34 4.96 14.68
N LYS A 199 -9.65 5.62 15.61
CA LYS A 199 -10.26 6.59 16.53
C LYS A 199 -10.75 7.84 15.80
N THR A 200 -9.98 8.32 14.83
CA THR A 200 -10.35 9.46 13.98
C THR A 200 -11.54 9.12 13.08
N ASN A 201 -11.61 7.88 12.57
CA ASN A 201 -12.73 7.40 11.75
C ASN A 201 -14.05 7.27 12.51
N ARG A 202 -14.04 6.84 13.79
CA ARG A 202 -15.30 6.73 14.56
C ARG A 202 -16.02 8.08 14.71
N LYS A 203 -15.30 9.20 14.67
CA LYS A 203 -15.90 10.55 14.71
C LYS A 203 -16.66 10.91 13.42
N HIS A 204 -16.32 10.33 12.27
CA HIS A 204 -16.94 10.68 10.99
C HIS A 204 -18.24 9.91 10.67
N ILE A 205 -18.54 8.84 11.44
CA ILE A 205 -19.72 7.99 11.23
C ILE A 205 -20.88 8.36 12.19
N TYR A 206 -20.57 9.06 13.29
CA TYR A 206 -21.56 9.46 14.32
C TYR A 206 -21.64 10.99 14.53
N GLY A 207 -21.12 11.76 13.58
CA GLY A 207 -21.21 13.23 13.57
C GLY A 207 -22.23 13.70 12.55
#